data_AF-A0A0D9ZVB8-F1
#
_entry.id   AF-A0A0D9ZVB8-F1
#
_cell.length_a   1.000
_cell.length_b   1.000
_cell.length_c   1.000
_cell.angle_alpha   90.00
_cell.angle_beta   90.00
_cell.angle_gamma   90.00
#
_symmetry.space_group_name_H-M   'P 1'
#
loop_
_entity.id
_entity.type
_entity.pdbx_description
1 polymer ?
#
loop_
_entity_poly.entity_id
_entity_poly.type
_entity_poly.pdbx_seq_one_letter_code
_entity_poly.pdbx_strand_id
1 'polypeptide(L)'
;MATAARLLLLLFLTAAASAWEMNIRLPTEMLNGGEAVVAPIIHALRPLLGSGGQLAARAGVACDSWRLGVEAHNVIGWKTVPARCEGYVGHYMLGGHYRRDSAVVVDEAIAYAESLQLAGNGKEIWVFDIDETSLSNLPYYAKHGFGATLYNDTSFREYVAEGSAPALPETRRLYRRLLQLGVKPVFLTGRTEDQRNITVTNLRRQGYSGWMELLLKPAVHAAGELQGSAVAYKSGERQKLEDAGFTIVGNIGDQWSDILGTPEGARTFKLPDPMYYIG
;
A
#
# COMPACT_ATOMS: atom_id res chain seq x y z
N MET A 1 -64.90 -49.00 -25.44
CA MET A 1 -64.74 -50.21 -26.27
C MET A 1 -63.40 -50.13 -26.98
N ALA A 2 -62.59 -51.19 -26.86
CA ALA A 2 -61.51 -51.65 -27.75
C ALA A 2 -60.42 -50.64 -28.20
N THR A 3 -59.20 -50.63 -27.67
CA THR A 3 -58.03 -51.56 -27.81
C THR A 3 -57.13 -51.33 -29.02
N ALA A 4 -55.81 -51.33 -28.73
CA ALA A 4 -54.64 -51.68 -29.57
C ALA A 4 -54.11 -50.60 -30.55
N ALA A 5 -52.80 -50.40 -30.77
CA ALA A 5 -51.58 -51.15 -30.48
C ALA A 5 -50.36 -50.19 -30.37
N ARG A 6 -49.53 -50.29 -29.31
CA ARG A 6 -48.14 -50.82 -29.29
C ARG A 6 -47.23 -50.47 -30.47
N LEU A 7 -46.15 -49.74 -30.19
CA LEU A 7 -44.79 -50.22 -30.44
C LEU A 7 -43.78 -49.58 -29.47
N LEU A 8 -42.99 -50.42 -28.78
CA LEU A 8 -41.81 -50.05 -27.99
C LEU A 8 -40.67 -49.64 -28.93
N LEU A 9 -39.81 -48.70 -28.50
CA LEU A 9 -38.37 -48.97 -28.45
C LEU A 9 -37.66 -48.03 -27.44
N LEU A 10 -36.65 -48.61 -26.79
CA LEU A 10 -35.88 -48.11 -25.65
C LEU A 10 -34.71 -47.18 -26.04
N LEU A 11 -34.30 -46.38 -25.03
CA LEU A 11 -32.93 -45.95 -24.67
C LEU A 11 -32.13 -45.06 -25.65
N PHE A 12 -31.77 -43.84 -25.26
CA PHE A 12 -30.57 -43.52 -24.44
C PHE A 12 -30.50 -42.02 -24.14
N LEU A 13 -30.23 -41.69 -22.88
CA LEU A 13 -29.81 -40.35 -22.43
C LEU A 13 -28.41 -40.05 -22.96
N THR A 14 -28.24 -38.93 -23.67
CA THR A 14 -26.99 -38.15 -23.63
C THR A 14 -27.33 -36.67 -23.63
N ALA A 15 -26.89 -35.99 -22.56
CA ALA A 15 -26.89 -34.54 -22.45
C ALA A 15 -25.63 -33.99 -23.13
N ALA A 16 -25.77 -32.93 -23.91
CA ALA A 16 -24.67 -32.03 -24.23
C ALA A 16 -25.24 -30.62 -24.38
N ALA A 17 -24.92 -29.77 -23.40
CA ALA A 17 -25.20 -28.34 -23.41
C ALA A 17 -24.36 -27.67 -24.50
N SER A 18 -25.02 -26.91 -25.38
CA SER A 18 -24.37 -26.08 -26.39
C SER A 18 -23.70 -24.87 -25.74
N ALA A 19 -22.37 -24.93 -25.61
CA ALA A 19 -21.54 -23.76 -25.31
C ALA A 19 -21.49 -22.86 -26.56
N TRP A 20 -21.71 -21.57 -26.34
CA TRP A 20 -21.73 -20.55 -27.38
C TRP A 20 -20.30 -20.31 -27.89
N GLU A 21 -20.04 -20.56 -29.18
CA GLU A 21 -18.79 -20.19 -29.83
C GLU A 21 -18.75 -18.68 -30.07
N MET A 22 -17.87 -17.98 -29.33
CA MET A 22 -17.47 -16.60 -29.65
C MET A 22 -16.46 -16.61 -30.80
N ASN A 23 -16.95 -16.42 -32.02
CA ASN A 23 -16.12 -16.19 -33.21
C ASN A 23 -15.57 -14.76 -33.21
N ILE A 24 -14.35 -14.56 -32.72
CA ILE A 24 -13.61 -13.31 -32.92
C ILE A 24 -12.87 -13.39 -34.26
N ARG A 25 -13.42 -12.76 -35.30
CA ARG A 25 -12.67 -12.48 -36.54
C ARG A 25 -11.89 -11.17 -36.35
N LEU A 26 -10.57 -11.24 -36.37
CA LEU A 26 -9.69 -10.07 -36.48
C LEU A 26 -9.58 -9.62 -37.95
N PRO A 27 -9.54 -8.30 -38.23
CA PRO A 27 -9.33 -7.81 -39.59
C PRO A 27 -7.90 -8.10 -40.03
N THR A 28 -7.74 -8.60 -41.26
CA THR A 28 -6.45 -8.73 -41.92
C THR A 28 -6.14 -7.40 -42.61
N GLU A 29 -5.35 -6.54 -41.97
CA GLU A 29 -4.70 -5.44 -42.68
C GLU A 29 -3.41 -5.97 -43.33
N MET A 30 -3.34 -5.84 -44.65
CA MET A 30 -2.15 -6.08 -45.44
C MET A 30 -1.18 -4.92 -45.21
N LEU A 31 -0.14 -5.14 -44.40
CA LEU A 31 0.99 -4.22 -44.30
C LEU A 31 2.27 -4.89 -44.77
N ASN A 32 2.80 -4.29 -45.83
CA ASN A 32 4.04 -4.59 -46.52
C ASN A 32 5.17 -3.86 -45.76
N GLY A 33 6.17 -4.59 -45.25
CA GLY A 33 7.35 -4.01 -44.61
C GLY A 33 7.72 -4.70 -43.31
N GLY A 34 8.90 -5.32 -43.27
CA GLY A 34 9.37 -6.14 -42.16
C GLY A 34 9.65 -5.34 -40.89
N GLU A 35 8.80 -5.55 -39.89
CA GLU A 35 9.13 -5.44 -38.47
C GLU A 35 8.40 -6.58 -37.76
N ALA A 36 9.12 -7.34 -36.94
CA ALA A 36 8.56 -8.48 -36.23
C ALA A 36 7.50 -8.00 -35.22
N VAL A 37 6.23 -8.18 -35.54
CA VAL A 37 5.11 -7.98 -34.63
C VAL A 37 5.24 -9.00 -33.50
N VAL A 38 5.80 -8.59 -32.36
CA VAL A 38 5.76 -9.40 -31.14
C VAL A 38 4.32 -9.36 -30.63
N ALA A 39 3.54 -10.37 -30.96
CA ALA A 39 2.22 -10.56 -30.38
C ALA A 39 2.32 -10.56 -28.85
N PRO A 40 1.38 -9.92 -28.12
CA PRO A 40 1.39 -9.97 -26.67
C PRO A 40 1.30 -11.44 -26.25
N ILE A 41 2.25 -11.88 -25.43
CA ILE A 41 2.17 -13.18 -24.76
C ILE A 41 1.00 -13.08 -23.79
N ILE A 42 -0.20 -13.38 -24.27
CA ILE A 42 -1.31 -13.73 -23.40
C ILE A 42 -0.85 -15.03 -22.74
N HIS A 43 -0.46 -14.97 -21.47
CA HIS A 43 -0.27 -16.17 -20.67
C HIS A 43 -1.54 -16.99 -20.82
N ALA A 44 -1.47 -18.09 -21.57
CA ALA A 44 -2.58 -19.02 -21.66
C ALA A 44 -2.99 -19.34 -20.23
N LEU A 45 -4.24 -19.03 -19.87
CA LEU A 45 -4.81 -19.40 -18.59
C LEU A 45 -4.57 -20.90 -18.46
N ARG A 46 -3.56 -21.31 -17.69
CA ARG A 46 -3.44 -22.67 -17.19
C ARG A 46 -4.25 -22.65 -15.91
N PRO A 47 -5.51 -23.13 -15.90
CA PRO A 47 -6.14 -23.41 -14.63
C PRO A 47 -5.22 -24.43 -13.96
N LEU A 48 -4.68 -24.07 -12.80
CA LEU A 48 -3.95 -24.98 -11.92
C LEU A 48 -4.97 -25.97 -11.30
N LEU A 49 -5.66 -26.74 -12.15
CA LEU A 49 -6.48 -27.88 -11.77
C LEU A 49 -5.66 -29.13 -12.05
N GLY A 50 -4.68 -29.40 -11.20
CA GLY A 50 -3.89 -30.63 -11.28
C GLY A 50 -2.80 -30.62 -10.24
N SER A 51 -2.81 -31.64 -9.37
CA SER A 51 -1.82 -32.22 -8.41
C SER A 51 -0.47 -31.54 -8.07
N GLY A 52 -0.20 -30.31 -8.48
CA GLY A 52 0.99 -29.52 -8.18
C GLY A 52 0.96 -28.86 -6.81
N GLY A 53 -0.06 -29.11 -5.99
CA GLY A 53 -0.13 -28.61 -4.61
C GLY A 53 1.10 -28.98 -3.79
N GLN A 54 1.73 -30.13 -4.06
CA GLN A 54 2.98 -30.53 -3.39
C GLN A 54 4.25 -29.85 -3.94
N LEU A 55 4.28 -29.42 -5.21
CA LEU A 55 5.41 -28.68 -5.78
C LEU A 55 5.32 -27.18 -5.45
N ALA A 56 4.12 -26.61 -5.45
CA ALA A 56 3.86 -25.24 -4.98
C ALA A 56 4.08 -25.11 -3.46
N ALA A 57 3.71 -26.11 -2.67
CA ALA A 57 4.01 -26.14 -1.23
C ALA A 57 5.52 -26.27 -0.93
N ARG A 58 6.32 -26.86 -1.85
CA ARG A 58 7.78 -26.98 -1.72
C ARG A 58 8.56 -25.77 -2.23
N ALA A 59 8.01 -25.02 -3.19
CA ALA A 59 8.65 -23.82 -3.74
C ALA A 59 8.55 -22.59 -2.83
N GLY A 60 7.63 -22.61 -1.85
CA GLY A 60 7.29 -21.44 -1.05
C GLY A 60 6.54 -20.39 -1.88
N VAL A 61 5.91 -19.43 -1.20
CA VAL A 61 5.28 -18.28 -1.86
C VAL A 61 6.37 -17.45 -2.55
N ALA A 62 6.19 -17.13 -3.83
CA ALA A 62 7.06 -16.25 -4.59
C ALA A 62 7.09 -14.85 -3.96
N CYS A 63 8.24 -14.18 -3.97
CA CYS A 63 8.45 -12.94 -3.20
C CYS A 63 7.57 -11.77 -3.65
N ASP A 64 7.20 -11.74 -4.93
CA ASP A 64 6.24 -10.81 -5.50
C ASP A 64 4.81 -11.09 -5.03
N SER A 65 4.39 -12.35 -5.02
CA SER A 65 3.11 -12.77 -4.44
C SER A 65 3.05 -12.49 -2.95
N TRP A 66 4.15 -12.69 -2.22
CA TRP A 66 4.25 -12.36 -0.80
C TRP A 66 4.11 -10.86 -0.58
N ARG A 67 4.84 -10.02 -1.33
CA ARG A 67 4.72 -8.56 -1.27
C ARG A 67 3.28 -8.14 -1.52
N LEU A 68 2.65 -8.64 -2.58
CA LEU A 68 1.24 -8.34 -2.87
C LEU A 68 0.33 -8.73 -1.70
N GLY A 69 0.57 -9.89 -1.07
CA GLY A 69 -0.16 -10.33 0.10
C GLY A 69 0.01 -9.39 1.31
N VAL A 70 1.21 -8.87 1.55
CA VAL A 70 1.48 -7.86 2.58
C VAL A 70 0.74 -6.55 2.26
N GLU A 71 0.91 -6.04 1.05
CA GLU A 71 0.31 -4.76 0.65
C GLU A 71 -1.22 -4.81 0.66
N ALA A 72 -1.81 -5.96 0.30
CA ALA A 72 -3.26 -6.17 0.31
C ALA A 72 -3.83 -6.56 1.69
N HIS A 73 -3.06 -6.44 2.77
CA HIS A 73 -3.47 -6.78 4.14
C HIS A 73 -3.86 -8.27 4.34
N ASN A 74 -3.40 -9.17 3.49
CA ASN A 74 -3.65 -10.61 3.61
C ASN A 74 -2.56 -11.33 4.41
N VAL A 75 -1.34 -10.77 4.45
CA VAL A 75 -0.21 -11.26 5.25
C VAL A 75 0.05 -10.25 6.35
N ILE A 76 -0.42 -10.55 7.56
CA ILE A 76 -0.40 -9.66 8.72
C ILE A 76 0.46 -10.22 9.87
N GLY A 77 0.99 -9.35 10.72
CA GLY A 77 1.71 -9.73 11.94
C GLY A 77 3.05 -10.44 11.70
N TRP A 78 3.61 -10.33 10.50
CA TRP A 78 4.94 -10.87 10.17
C TRP A 78 6.03 -10.07 10.88
N LYS A 79 7.18 -10.72 11.10
CA LYS A 79 8.28 -10.16 11.94
C LYS A 79 9.48 -9.69 11.13
N THR A 80 9.79 -10.39 10.05
CA THR A 80 10.84 -10.04 9.10
C THR A 80 10.39 -10.42 7.70
N VAL A 81 10.97 -9.75 6.71
CA VAL A 81 10.92 -10.21 5.32
C VAL A 81 11.46 -11.65 5.29
N PRO A 82 10.81 -12.59 4.57
CA PRO A 82 11.37 -13.93 4.42
C PRO A 82 12.81 -13.83 3.90
N ALA A 83 13.78 -14.50 4.54
CA ALA A 83 15.21 -14.33 4.19
C ALA A 83 15.49 -14.54 2.69
N ARG A 84 14.78 -15.47 2.04
CA ARG A 84 14.87 -15.70 0.59
C ARG A 84 14.42 -14.51 -0.29
N CYS A 85 13.67 -13.57 0.28
CA CYS A 85 13.10 -12.40 -0.38
C CYS A 85 13.88 -11.11 -0.11
N GLU A 86 14.96 -11.13 0.68
CA GLU A 86 15.80 -9.95 0.92
C GLU A 86 16.23 -9.26 -0.39
N GLY A 87 16.82 -10.03 -1.32
CA GLY A 87 17.26 -9.49 -2.60
C GLY A 87 16.11 -8.98 -3.47
N TYR A 88 14.94 -9.62 -3.40
CA TYR A 88 13.74 -9.15 -4.10
C TYR A 88 13.26 -7.81 -3.55
N VAL A 89 13.12 -7.69 -2.23
CA VAL A 89 12.67 -6.47 -1.57
C VAL A 89 13.67 -5.34 -1.80
N GLY A 90 14.98 -5.60 -1.65
CA GLY A 90 16.02 -4.63 -1.96
C GLY A 90 15.96 -4.12 -3.40
N HIS A 91 15.79 -5.03 -4.37
CA HIS A 91 15.62 -4.64 -5.78
C HIS A 91 14.35 -3.81 -6.02
N TYR A 92 13.23 -4.17 -5.38
CA TYR A 92 11.99 -3.42 -5.48
C TYR A 92 12.16 -1.99 -4.91
N MET A 93 12.68 -1.87 -3.68
CA MET A 93 12.82 -0.60 -2.96
C MET A 93 13.85 0.34 -3.58
N LEU A 94 14.98 -0.18 -4.06
CA LEU A 94 16.00 0.61 -4.76
C LEU A 94 15.65 0.87 -6.23
N GLY A 95 14.74 0.09 -6.79
CA GLY A 95 14.40 0.11 -8.21
C GLY A 95 13.30 1.09 -8.60
N GLY A 96 13.02 1.16 -9.90
CA GLY A 96 11.95 1.99 -10.44
C GLY A 96 10.53 1.50 -10.11
N HIS A 97 10.38 0.25 -9.65
CA HIS A 97 9.06 -0.34 -9.35
C HIS A 97 8.43 0.36 -8.15
N TYR A 98 9.14 0.46 -7.02
CA TYR A 98 8.67 1.20 -5.84
C TYR A 98 8.23 2.62 -6.19
N ARG A 99 9.03 3.34 -6.99
CA ARG A 99 8.71 4.71 -7.42
C ARG A 99 7.42 4.80 -8.23
N ARG A 100 7.17 3.85 -9.13
CA ARG A 100 5.94 3.84 -9.93
C ARG A 100 4.72 3.47 -9.09
N ASP A 101 4.86 2.50 -8.20
CA ASP A 101 3.78 2.11 -7.28
C ASP A 101 3.42 3.31 -6.37
N SER A 102 4.41 4.02 -5.80
CA SER A 102 4.19 5.27 -5.04
C SER A 102 3.56 6.38 -5.88
N ALA A 103 3.96 6.54 -7.15
CA ALA A 103 3.43 7.56 -8.03
C ALA A 103 1.94 7.34 -8.31
N VAL A 104 1.51 6.09 -8.55
CA VAL A 104 0.09 5.75 -8.76
C VAL A 104 -0.75 6.15 -7.55
N VAL A 105 -0.31 5.80 -6.33
CA VAL A 105 -1.02 6.15 -5.09
C VAL A 105 -1.15 7.67 -4.94
N VAL A 106 -0.06 8.40 -5.22
CA VAL A 106 -0.03 9.86 -5.09
C VAL A 106 -0.81 10.56 -6.19
N ASP A 107 -0.80 10.05 -7.42
CA ASP A 107 -1.60 10.59 -8.52
C ASP A 107 -3.10 10.47 -8.20
N GLU A 108 -3.54 9.33 -7.67
CA GLU A 108 -4.90 9.13 -7.16
C GLU A 108 -5.25 10.08 -6.02
N ALA A 109 -4.32 10.30 -5.09
CA ALA A 109 -4.50 11.22 -3.97
C ALA A 109 -4.63 12.67 -4.44
N ILE A 110 -3.81 13.09 -5.41
CA ILE A 110 -3.87 14.43 -6.00
C ILE A 110 -5.17 14.61 -6.76
N ALA A 111 -5.53 13.68 -7.64
CA ALA A 111 -6.77 13.75 -8.42
C ALA A 111 -8.00 13.82 -7.51
N TYR A 112 -8.01 13.02 -6.44
CA TYR A 112 -9.05 13.11 -5.41
C TYR A 112 -9.07 14.49 -4.72
N ALA A 113 -7.93 14.97 -4.24
CA ALA A 113 -7.84 16.26 -3.54
C ALA A 113 -8.32 17.42 -4.42
N GLU A 114 -7.99 17.41 -5.72
CA GLU A 114 -8.41 18.43 -6.68
C GLU A 114 -9.92 18.38 -7.00
N SER A 115 -10.56 17.23 -6.80
CA SER A 115 -12.00 17.06 -7.01
C SER A 115 -12.85 17.54 -5.81
N LEU A 116 -12.23 17.79 -4.65
CA LEU A 116 -12.94 18.15 -3.43
C LEU A 116 -13.56 19.55 -3.52
N GLN A 117 -14.82 19.64 -3.11
CA GLN A 117 -15.48 20.92 -2.83
C GLN A 117 -15.19 21.33 -1.39
N LEU A 118 -14.08 22.04 -1.18
CA LEU A 118 -13.69 22.53 0.14
C LEU A 118 -14.66 23.64 0.60
N ALA A 119 -15.00 23.66 1.88
CA ALA A 119 -15.87 24.68 2.46
C ALA A 119 -15.17 26.04 2.59
N GLY A 120 -13.84 26.08 2.45
CA GLY A 120 -13.04 27.31 2.51
C GLY A 120 -12.96 27.92 3.91
N ASN A 121 -13.38 27.19 4.95
CA ASN A 121 -13.32 27.61 6.35
C ASN A 121 -11.97 27.27 7.01
N GLY A 122 -11.07 26.61 6.28
CA GLY A 122 -9.73 26.24 6.75
C GLY A 122 -9.75 25.12 7.79
N LYS A 123 -10.78 24.26 7.79
CA LYS A 123 -10.91 23.12 8.70
C LYS A 123 -10.58 21.78 8.04
N GLU A 124 -10.39 21.77 6.72
CA GLU A 124 -10.02 20.59 5.97
C GLU A 124 -8.54 20.26 6.19
N ILE A 125 -8.30 19.07 6.72
CA ILE A 125 -6.97 18.58 7.04
C ILE A 125 -6.67 17.29 6.28
N TRP A 126 -5.39 17.06 6.02
CA TRP A 126 -4.89 15.82 5.46
C TRP A 126 -3.84 15.23 6.39
N VAL A 127 -4.04 13.99 6.80
CA VAL A 127 -3.14 13.30 7.73
C VAL A 127 -2.06 12.55 6.95
N PHE A 128 -0.81 12.71 7.38
CA PHE A 128 0.37 12.05 6.83
C PHE A 128 1.09 11.27 7.93
N ASP A 129 1.44 10.02 7.66
CA ASP A 129 2.54 9.39 8.38
C ASP A 129 3.91 9.99 7.97
N ILE A 130 4.96 9.70 8.75
CA ILE A 130 6.33 10.14 8.49
C ILE A 130 7.21 9.03 7.91
N ASP A 131 7.36 7.89 8.56
CA ASP A 131 8.41 6.92 8.26
C ASP A 131 7.97 5.99 7.12
N GLU A 132 8.71 5.94 6.01
CA GLU A 132 8.29 5.30 4.73
C GLU A 132 7.05 5.92 4.06
N THR A 133 6.51 7.00 4.62
CA THR A 133 5.47 7.83 3.99
C THR A 133 6.01 9.18 3.51
N SER A 134 6.57 9.99 4.40
CA SER A 134 7.09 11.33 4.08
C SER A 134 8.61 11.38 4.02
N LEU A 135 9.26 10.66 4.92
CA LEU A 135 10.70 10.46 5.00
C LEU A 135 11.01 8.98 4.80
N SER A 136 12.04 8.66 4.03
CA SER A 136 12.45 7.28 3.83
C SER A 136 13.61 6.89 4.74
N ASN A 137 13.45 5.79 5.45
CA ASN A 137 14.50 5.12 6.20
C ASN A 137 15.20 4.03 5.36
N LEU A 138 14.93 3.95 4.05
CA LEU A 138 15.61 3.05 3.13
C LEU A 138 17.15 3.08 3.22
N PRO A 139 17.85 4.22 3.45
CA PRO A 139 19.30 4.21 3.67
C PRO A 139 19.74 3.36 4.88
N TYR A 140 18.92 3.30 5.93
CA TYR A 140 19.14 2.42 7.07
C TYR A 140 18.87 0.97 6.67
N TYR A 141 17.69 0.66 6.12
CA TYR A 141 17.31 -0.71 5.77
C TYR A 141 18.21 -1.34 4.69
N ALA A 142 18.77 -0.54 3.78
CA ALA A 142 19.74 -1.03 2.79
C ALA A 142 21.04 -1.57 3.41
N LYS A 143 21.38 -1.15 4.63
CA LYS A 143 22.51 -1.67 5.41
C LYS A 143 22.11 -2.77 6.40
N HIS A 144 20.81 -3.03 6.54
CA HIS A 144 20.21 -3.95 7.51
C HIS A 144 19.24 -4.93 6.82
N GLY A 145 19.66 -5.45 5.66
CA GLY A 145 19.00 -6.56 4.98
C GLY A 145 17.56 -6.29 4.53
N PHE A 146 17.18 -5.04 4.28
CA PHE A 146 15.85 -4.65 3.77
C PHE A 146 14.67 -5.27 4.55
N GLY A 147 14.82 -5.43 5.87
CA GLY A 147 13.78 -6.00 6.73
C GLY A 147 13.86 -7.52 6.93
N ALA A 148 14.84 -8.20 6.31
CA ALA A 148 15.08 -9.63 6.53
C ALA A 148 15.76 -9.92 7.87
N THR A 149 16.41 -8.91 8.47
CA THR A 149 16.98 -8.98 9.83
C THR A 149 16.00 -8.44 10.86
N LEU A 150 16.08 -8.94 12.09
CA LEU A 150 15.27 -8.44 13.20
C LEU A 150 15.51 -6.94 13.43
N TYR A 151 14.43 -6.21 13.72
CA TYR A 151 14.49 -4.80 14.04
C TYR A 151 15.32 -4.56 15.32
N ASN A 152 16.23 -3.59 15.25
CA ASN A 152 17.06 -3.15 16.36
C ASN A 152 16.70 -1.71 16.69
N ASP A 153 15.95 -1.52 17.78
CA ASP A 153 15.47 -0.20 18.20
C ASP A 153 16.61 0.78 18.47
N THR A 154 17.66 0.34 19.18
CA THR A 154 18.81 1.19 19.51
C THR A 154 19.47 1.74 18.25
N SER A 155 19.79 0.85 17.30
CA SER A 155 20.45 1.25 16.06
C SER A 155 19.56 2.14 15.18
N PHE A 156 18.25 1.86 15.14
CA PHE A 156 17.32 2.70 14.40
C PHE A 156 17.17 4.09 15.03
N ARG A 157 17.13 4.18 16.36
CA ARG A 157 17.09 5.47 17.07
C ARG A 157 18.35 6.30 16.83
N GLU A 158 19.52 5.67 16.73
CA GLU A 158 20.76 6.34 16.33
C GLU A 158 20.65 6.93 14.92
N TYR A 159 20.12 6.17 13.95
CA TYR A 159 19.86 6.67 12.60
C TYR A 159 18.87 7.83 12.57
N VAL A 160 17.76 7.74 13.30
CA VAL A 160 16.78 8.85 13.41
C VAL A 160 17.41 10.10 14.00
N ALA A 161 18.31 9.95 14.99
CA ALA A 161 19.02 11.06 15.61
C ALA A 161 19.96 11.82 14.64
N GLU A 162 20.35 11.21 13.53
CA GLU A 162 21.12 11.90 12.48
C GLU A 162 20.29 12.98 11.75
N GLY A 163 18.96 12.86 11.73
CA GLY A 163 18.07 13.78 11.00
C GLY A 163 18.38 13.85 9.50
N SER A 164 18.81 12.74 8.92
CA SER A 164 19.36 12.63 7.57
C SER A 164 18.41 11.95 6.57
N ALA A 165 17.27 11.42 7.01
CA ALA A 165 16.35 10.66 6.18
C ALA A 165 15.85 11.50 4.98
N PRO A 166 15.97 11.02 3.73
CA PRO A 166 15.52 11.75 2.55
C PRO A 166 13.99 11.81 2.45
N ALA A 167 13.44 12.86 1.83
CA ALA A 167 12.02 12.87 1.47
C ALA A 167 11.68 11.79 0.44
N LEU A 168 10.49 11.22 0.58
CA LEU A 168 9.84 10.49 -0.50
C LEU A 168 9.27 11.51 -1.52
N PRO A 169 9.76 11.49 -2.78
CA PRO A 169 9.49 12.57 -3.72
C PRO A 169 8.01 12.68 -4.10
N GLU A 170 7.32 11.55 -4.23
CA GLU A 170 5.90 11.51 -4.58
C GLU A 170 5.04 12.08 -3.44
N THR A 171 5.26 11.65 -2.20
CA THR A 171 4.51 12.22 -1.05
C THR A 171 4.77 13.71 -0.88
N ARG A 172 6.00 14.18 -1.14
CA ARG A 172 6.30 15.62 -1.13
C ARG A 172 5.55 16.38 -2.24
N ARG A 173 5.29 15.75 -3.39
CA ARG A 173 4.47 16.31 -4.47
C ARG A 173 3.02 16.48 -4.01
N LEU A 174 2.42 15.45 -3.40
CA LEU A 174 1.08 15.53 -2.80
C LEU A 174 1.01 16.65 -1.74
N TYR A 175 1.95 16.65 -0.79
CA TYR A 175 1.98 17.63 0.30
C TYR A 175 1.97 19.08 -0.20
N ARG A 176 2.81 19.39 -1.20
CA ARG A 176 2.84 20.73 -1.81
C ARG A 176 1.54 21.07 -2.52
N ARG A 177 0.92 20.09 -3.18
CA ARG A 177 -0.35 20.29 -3.88
C ARG A 177 -1.48 20.60 -2.91
N LEU A 178 -1.55 19.89 -1.78
CA LEU A 178 -2.55 20.13 -0.74
C LEU A 178 -2.44 21.53 -0.14
N LEU A 179 -1.23 22.01 0.12
CA LEU A 179 -1.01 23.39 0.56
C LEU A 179 -1.54 24.42 -0.45
N GLN A 180 -1.35 24.19 -1.75
CA GLN A 180 -1.88 25.07 -2.80
C GLN A 180 -3.41 25.05 -2.87
N LEU A 181 -4.03 23.92 -2.51
CA LEU A 181 -5.48 23.76 -2.44
C LEU A 181 -6.08 24.32 -1.14
N GLY A 182 -5.26 24.75 -0.18
CA GLY A 182 -5.72 25.24 1.12
C GLY A 182 -6.07 24.14 2.14
N VAL A 183 -5.75 22.88 1.81
CA VAL A 183 -5.87 21.75 2.76
C VAL A 183 -4.66 21.76 3.69
N LYS A 184 -4.92 21.64 4.99
CA LYS A 184 -3.88 21.75 6.03
C LYS A 184 -3.25 20.38 6.35
N PRO A 185 -1.95 20.18 6.08
CA PRO A 185 -1.31 18.91 6.41
C PRO A 185 -1.12 18.75 7.93
N VAL A 186 -1.35 17.54 8.44
CA VAL A 186 -1.05 17.13 9.81
C VAL A 186 -0.14 15.90 9.75
N PHE A 187 0.99 15.93 10.46
CA PHE A 187 1.83 14.75 10.61
C PHE A 187 1.43 13.97 11.85
N LEU A 188 1.24 12.65 11.71
CA LEU A 188 0.90 11.73 12.79
C LEU A 188 1.79 10.49 12.71
N THR A 189 2.75 10.37 13.63
CA THR A 189 3.85 9.40 13.53
C THR A 189 3.94 8.48 14.75
N GLY A 190 4.52 7.29 14.54
CA GLY A 190 4.93 6.39 15.63
C GLY A 190 6.18 6.84 16.39
N ARG A 191 6.93 7.84 15.90
CA ARG A 191 8.05 8.45 16.62
C ARG A 191 7.59 9.05 17.96
N THR A 192 8.49 9.08 18.93
CA THR A 192 8.18 9.57 20.28
C THR A 192 8.55 11.04 20.47
N GLU A 193 7.94 11.69 21.46
CA GLU A 193 8.13 13.13 21.75
C GLU A 193 9.59 13.54 21.96
N ASP A 194 10.46 12.66 22.50
CA ASP A 194 11.89 12.92 22.62
C ASP A 194 12.60 13.08 21.25
N GLN A 195 11.98 12.61 20.16
CA GLN A 195 12.47 12.74 18.79
C GLN A 195 11.87 13.95 18.04
N ARG A 196 11.03 14.78 18.70
CA ARG A 196 10.33 15.90 18.03
C ARG A 196 11.29 16.85 17.33
N ASN A 197 12.33 17.33 18.03
CA ASN A 197 13.21 18.36 17.48
C ASN A 197 13.98 17.87 16.24
N ILE A 198 14.50 16.64 16.29
CA ILE A 198 15.21 16.06 15.14
C ILE A 198 14.28 15.77 13.97
N THR A 199 13.05 15.31 14.26
CA THR A 199 12.02 15.06 13.24
C THR A 199 11.61 16.35 12.53
N VAL A 200 11.36 17.44 13.27
CA VAL A 200 11.07 18.76 12.69
C VAL A 200 12.23 19.25 11.82
N THR A 201 13.47 19.11 12.31
CA THR A 201 14.67 19.51 11.58
C THR A 201 14.79 18.74 10.27
N ASN A 202 14.60 17.42 10.30
CA ASN A 202 14.66 16.57 9.13
C ASN A 202 13.56 16.92 8.12
N LEU A 203 12.30 17.06 8.55
CA LEU A 203 11.18 17.43 7.68
C LEU A 203 11.45 18.75 6.95
N ARG A 204 11.89 19.78 7.69
CA ARG A 204 12.26 21.09 7.10
C ARG A 204 13.37 20.97 6.09
N ARG A 205 14.44 20.23 6.42
CA ARG A 205 15.58 20.00 5.52
C ARG A 205 15.15 19.32 4.21
N GLN A 206 14.14 18.46 4.27
CA GLN A 206 13.63 17.74 3.10
C GLN A 206 12.54 18.50 2.32
N GLY A 207 12.24 19.73 2.73
CA GLY A 207 11.34 20.65 2.02
C GLY A 207 9.87 20.53 2.43
N TYR A 208 9.59 20.02 3.63
CA TYR A 208 8.29 20.11 4.27
C TYR A 208 8.25 21.34 5.19
N SER A 209 7.18 22.14 5.07
CA SER A 209 6.94 23.34 5.87
C SER A 209 5.48 23.71 5.79
N GLY A 210 4.93 24.37 6.82
CA GLY A 210 3.54 24.83 6.80
C GLY A 210 2.52 23.74 7.17
N TRP A 211 2.94 22.65 7.80
CA TRP A 211 2.01 21.73 8.44
C TRP A 211 1.31 22.43 9.62
N MET A 212 0.08 22.04 9.88
CA MET A 212 -0.73 22.53 10.99
C MET A 212 -0.23 21.98 12.32
N GLU A 213 -0.02 20.67 12.38
CA GLU A 213 0.34 19.98 13.61
C GLU A 213 1.26 18.78 13.35
N LEU A 214 2.10 18.47 14.35
CA LEU A 214 2.96 17.29 14.38
C LEU A 214 2.66 16.53 15.68
N LEU A 215 2.00 15.40 15.54
CA LEU A 215 1.56 14.51 16.61
C LEU A 215 2.54 13.33 16.73
N LEU A 216 3.18 13.20 17.91
CA LEU A 216 4.11 12.12 18.24
C LEU A 216 3.58 11.30 19.41
N LYS A 217 4.07 10.08 19.56
CA LYS A 217 3.77 9.25 20.72
C LYS A 217 4.40 9.87 21.98
N PRO A 218 3.75 9.78 23.15
CA PRO A 218 4.38 10.19 24.41
C PRO A 218 5.75 9.52 24.60
N ALA A 219 6.69 10.22 25.23
CA ALA A 219 8.01 9.67 25.50
C ALA A 219 7.92 8.42 26.40
N VAL A 220 8.77 7.43 26.13
CA VAL A 220 8.79 6.11 26.80
C VAL A 220 8.93 6.22 28.33
N HIS A 221 9.51 7.29 28.85
CA HIS A 221 9.69 7.50 30.30
C HIS A 221 8.50 8.23 30.97
N ALA A 222 7.58 8.82 30.21
CA ALA A 222 6.42 9.55 30.73
C ALA A 222 5.16 8.70 30.82
N ALA A 223 5.09 7.62 30.04
CA ALA A 223 4.03 6.64 30.06
C ALA A 223 4.69 5.27 30.21
N GLY A 224 4.58 4.65 31.39
CA GLY A 224 4.91 3.23 31.53
C GLY A 224 4.29 2.46 30.36
N GLU A 225 5.08 1.60 29.70
CA GLU A 225 4.80 0.91 28.44
C GLU A 225 3.46 1.32 27.81
N LEU A 226 3.45 2.30 26.89
CA LEU A 226 2.24 2.71 26.17
C LEU A 226 1.50 1.46 25.66
N GLN A 227 0.47 1.04 26.42
CA GLN A 227 -0.32 -0.14 26.11
C GLN A 227 -1.30 0.24 25.02
N GLY A 228 -1.11 -0.31 23.82
CA GLY A 228 -2.02 -0.10 22.70
C GLY A 228 -1.36 -0.36 21.35
N SER A 229 -2.16 -0.77 20.36
CA SER A 229 -1.71 -0.90 18.98
C SER A 229 -1.41 0.46 18.35
N ALA A 230 -0.64 0.47 17.25
CA ALA A 230 -0.44 1.70 16.48
C ALA A 230 -1.77 2.24 15.95
N VAL A 231 -2.69 1.35 15.56
CA VAL A 231 -4.07 1.71 15.18
C VAL A 231 -4.75 2.52 16.28
N ALA A 232 -4.75 2.02 17.52
CA ALA A 232 -5.48 2.67 18.62
C ALA A 232 -4.92 4.06 18.95
N TYR A 233 -3.59 4.21 18.95
CA TYR A 233 -2.95 5.50 19.13
C TYR A 233 -3.33 6.46 17.99
N LYS A 234 -3.13 6.06 16.73
CA LYS A 234 -3.34 6.94 15.59
C LYS A 234 -4.81 7.29 15.38
N SER A 235 -5.73 6.34 15.56
CA SER A 235 -7.16 6.63 15.50
C SER A 235 -7.60 7.57 16.62
N GLY A 236 -7.05 7.41 17.82
CA GLY A 236 -7.30 8.33 18.94
C GLY A 236 -6.84 9.77 18.65
N GLU A 237 -5.66 9.95 18.07
CA GLU A 237 -5.18 11.26 17.65
C GLU A 237 -6.04 11.86 16.52
N ARG A 238 -6.47 11.05 15.55
CA ARG A 238 -7.42 11.50 14.50
C ARG A 238 -8.77 11.92 15.08
N GLN A 239 -9.30 11.18 16.07
CA GLN A 239 -10.53 11.54 16.75
C GLN A 239 -10.42 12.91 17.44
N LYS A 240 -9.29 13.19 18.12
CA LYS A 240 -9.07 14.50 18.75
C LYS A 240 -9.10 15.65 17.75
N LEU A 241 -8.62 15.44 16.52
CA LEU A 241 -8.70 16.44 15.45
C LEU A 241 -10.14 16.70 15.01
N GLU A 242 -10.95 15.64 14.84
CA GLU A 242 -12.37 15.79 14.53
C GLU A 242 -13.16 16.45 15.67
N ASP A 243 -12.88 16.07 16.92
CA ASP A 243 -13.48 16.67 18.11
C ASP A 243 -13.13 18.16 18.24
N ALA A 244 -11.93 18.55 17.80
CA ALA A 244 -11.51 19.95 17.69
C ALA A 244 -12.19 20.69 16.50
N GLY A 245 -13.03 20.00 15.74
CA GLY A 245 -13.84 20.55 14.66
C GLY A 245 -13.12 20.66 13.32
N PHE A 246 -12.04 19.91 13.11
CA PHE A 246 -11.42 19.69 11.80
C PHE A 246 -12.15 18.57 11.03
N THR A 247 -11.96 18.55 9.71
CA THR A 247 -12.48 17.50 8.84
C THR A 247 -11.32 16.82 8.13
N ILE A 248 -11.11 15.53 8.42
CA ILE A 248 -10.07 14.72 7.78
C ILE A 248 -10.53 14.33 6.38
N VAL A 249 -10.15 15.13 5.39
CA VAL A 249 -10.54 14.87 3.99
C VAL A 249 -9.67 13.80 3.33
N GLY A 250 -8.47 13.57 3.84
CA GLY A 250 -7.60 12.50 3.36
C GLY A 250 -6.60 12.03 4.40
N ASN A 251 -6.20 10.77 4.30
CA ASN A 251 -5.22 10.15 5.19
C ASN A 251 -4.28 9.24 4.37
N ILE A 252 -2.97 9.43 4.48
CA ILE A 252 -1.96 8.67 3.75
C ILE A 252 -0.90 8.11 4.69
N GLY A 253 -0.59 6.83 4.50
CA GLY A 253 0.43 6.11 5.24
C GLY A 253 0.92 4.88 4.49
N ASP A 254 2.08 4.35 4.87
CA ASP A 254 2.69 3.15 4.33
C ASP A 254 2.33 1.91 5.14
N GLN A 255 1.73 2.07 6.32
CA GLN A 255 1.20 0.97 7.11
C GLN A 255 -0.33 1.03 7.12
N TRP A 256 -0.95 -0.15 7.19
CA TRP A 256 -2.39 -0.22 7.40
C TRP A 256 -2.79 0.35 8.76
N SER A 257 -1.91 0.33 9.76
CA SER A 257 -2.16 0.95 11.05
C SER A 257 -2.26 2.49 11.00
N ASP A 258 -1.82 3.12 9.92
CA ASP A 258 -1.94 4.57 9.71
C ASP A 258 -3.32 4.98 9.25
N ILE A 259 -3.97 4.09 8.50
CA ILE A 259 -5.19 4.37 7.74
C ILE A 259 -6.39 3.55 8.18
N LEU A 260 -6.22 2.60 9.10
CA LEU A 260 -7.33 1.89 9.74
C LEU A 260 -7.69 2.52 11.10
N GLY A 261 -8.92 2.28 11.53
CA GLY A 261 -9.48 2.72 12.80
C GLY A 261 -10.26 4.04 12.68
N THR A 262 -11.37 4.14 13.38
CA THR A 262 -12.28 5.28 13.30
C THR A 262 -11.78 6.47 14.14
N PRO A 263 -11.77 7.70 13.60
CA PRO A 263 -12.08 8.07 12.21
C PRO A 263 -10.86 7.83 11.31
N GLU A 264 -11.04 7.26 10.13
CA GLU A 264 -9.95 7.01 9.18
C GLU A 264 -9.71 8.18 8.21
N GLY A 265 -10.69 9.08 8.10
CA GLY A 265 -10.77 10.16 7.11
C GLY A 265 -11.69 9.80 5.94
N ALA A 266 -12.01 10.78 5.09
CA ALA A 266 -12.97 10.60 3.99
C ALA A 266 -12.46 9.67 2.87
N ARG A 267 -11.13 9.62 2.65
CA ARG A 267 -10.47 8.63 1.78
C ARG A 267 -9.06 8.34 2.30
N THR A 268 -8.68 7.07 2.26
CA THR A 268 -7.37 6.59 2.68
C THR A 268 -6.50 6.20 1.48
N PHE A 269 -5.19 6.34 1.63
CA PHE A 269 -4.20 6.04 0.60
C PHE A 269 -3.04 5.25 1.23
N LYS A 270 -2.80 4.03 0.73
CA LYS A 270 -1.75 3.13 1.21
C LYS A 270 -0.53 3.21 0.30
N LEU A 271 0.57 3.76 0.79
CA LEU A 271 1.87 3.67 0.12
C LEU A 271 2.47 2.27 0.30
N PRO A 272 3.29 1.77 -0.63
CA PRO A 272 3.92 0.47 -0.46
C PRO A 272 5.02 0.51 0.61
N ASP A 273 5.05 -0.48 1.47
CA ASP A 273 6.19 -0.76 2.35
C ASP A 273 6.30 -2.26 2.65
N PRO A 274 7.18 -2.98 1.94
CA PRO A 274 7.47 -4.38 2.20
C PRO A 274 8.60 -4.59 3.22
N MET A 275 9.20 -3.55 3.80
CA MET A 275 10.38 -3.70 4.67
C MET A 275 10.01 -4.03 6.11
N TYR A 276 8.87 -3.57 6.62
CA TYR A 276 8.39 -3.91 7.95
C TYR A 276 6.86 -3.89 8.07
N TYR A 277 6.36 -4.36 9.22
CA TYR A 277 4.93 -4.37 9.55
C TYR A 277 4.68 -3.75 10.92
N ILE A 278 3.74 -2.81 10.98
CA ILE A 278 3.27 -2.18 12.22
C ILE A 278 1.76 -2.41 12.36
N GLY A 279 1.37 -3.03 13.49
CA GLY A 279 -0.02 -3.35 13.84
C GLY A 279 -0.61 -2.45 14.91
#